data_AF-A0A371G241-F1
#
_entry.id   AF-A0A371G241-F1
#
_cell.length_a   1.000
_cell.length_b   1.000
_cell.length_c   1.000
_cell.angle_alpha   90.00
_cell.angle_beta   90.00
_cell.angle_gamma   90.00
#
_symmetry.space_group_name_H-M   'P 1'
#
loop_
_entity.id
_entity.type
_entity.pdbx_description
1 polymer ?
#
loop_
_entity_poly.entity_id
_entity_poly.type
_entity_poly.pdbx_seq_one_letter_code
_entity_poly.pdbx_strand_id
1 'polypeptide(L)'
;MKQLATSNLEFQQFVSSNNMQFQQNMTATIQDLKTQIGQLANTVSQLQSAGSSNLPSQTIPNPRGNASVVTLQSGKELPQPTLQQLPRLAKADYEPIAN
;
A
#
# COMPACT_ATOMS: atom_id res chain seq x y z
N MET A 1 -54.53 -26.68 -32.25
CA MET A 1 -53.14 -27.20 -32.24
C MET A 1 -52.07 -26.13 -32.55
N LYS A 2 -52.21 -25.30 -33.61
CA LYS A 2 -51.19 -24.28 -33.97
C LYS A 2 -50.89 -23.26 -32.84
N GLN A 3 -51.89 -22.78 -32.11
CA GLN A 3 -51.72 -21.80 -31.04
C GLN A 3 -50.88 -22.29 -29.85
N LEU A 4 -50.96 -23.59 -29.52
CA LEU A 4 -50.20 -24.18 -28.42
C LEU A 4 -48.70 -24.24 -28.76
N ALA A 5 -48.35 -24.54 -30.01
CA ALA A 5 -46.98 -24.54 -30.48
C ALA A 5 -46.38 -23.12 -30.43
N THR A 6 -47.15 -22.10 -30.79
CA THR A 6 -46.73 -20.70 -30.70
C THR A 6 -46.49 -20.27 -29.24
N SER A 7 -47.43 -20.56 -28.34
CA SER A 7 -47.31 -20.18 -26.92
C SER A 7 -46.10 -20.85 -26.24
N ASN A 8 -45.83 -22.12 -26.54
CA ASN A 8 -44.64 -22.80 -26.02
C ASN A 8 -43.33 -22.20 -26.56
N LEU A 9 -43.31 -21.69 -27.80
CA LEU A 9 -42.14 -21.03 -28.37
C LEU A 9 -41.89 -19.66 -27.72
N GLU A 10 -42.95 -18.86 -27.55
CA GLU A 10 -42.88 -17.56 -26.89
C GLU A 10 -42.41 -17.69 -25.44
N PHE A 11 -42.92 -18.69 -24.71
CA PHE A 11 -42.45 -18.99 -23.36
C PHE A 11 -40.95 -19.29 -23.36
N GLN A 12 -40.47 -20.20 -24.22
CA GLN A 12 -39.04 -20.53 -24.32
C GLN A 12 -38.17 -19.31 -24.65
N GLN A 13 -38.63 -18.43 -25.56
CA GLN A 13 -37.94 -17.18 -25.89
C GLN A 13 -37.91 -16.21 -24.71
N PHE A 14 -39.01 -16.11 -23.95
CA PHE A 14 -39.10 -15.30 -22.75
C PHE A 14 -38.10 -15.77 -21.70
N VAL A 15 -38.06 -17.07 -21.37
CA VAL A 15 -37.12 -17.57 -20.34
C VAL A 15 -35.67 -17.38 -20.77
N SER A 16 -35.37 -17.61 -22.06
CA SER A 16 -34.03 -17.46 -22.62
C SER A 16 -33.55 -16.00 -22.58
N SER A 17 -34.44 -15.07 -22.95
CA SER A 17 -34.15 -13.63 -22.91
C SER A 17 -33.90 -13.13 -21.48
N ASN A 18 -34.75 -13.55 -20.53
CA ASN A 18 -34.58 -13.20 -19.12
C ASN A 18 -33.27 -13.74 -18.55
N ASN A 19 -32.92 -14.98 -18.88
CA ASN A 19 -31.66 -15.57 -18.44
C ASN A 19 -30.46 -14.79 -19.02
N MET A 20 -30.48 -14.50 -20.32
CA MET A 20 -29.41 -13.71 -20.96
C MET A 20 -29.26 -12.32 -20.32
N GLN A 21 -30.37 -11.62 -20.07
CA GLN A 21 -30.34 -10.30 -19.43
C GLN A 21 -29.80 -10.38 -18.00
N PHE A 22 -30.21 -11.39 -17.21
CA PHE A 22 -29.68 -11.62 -15.87
C PHE A 22 -28.16 -11.81 -15.90
N GLN A 23 -27.66 -12.65 -16.81
CA GLN A 23 -26.22 -12.89 -16.94
C GLN A 23 -25.45 -11.64 -17.36
N GLN A 24 -26.01 -10.82 -18.25
CA GLN A 24 -25.43 -9.53 -18.63
C GLN A 24 -25.39 -8.56 -17.45
N ASN A 25 -26.48 -8.46 -16.68
CA ASN A 25 -26.55 -7.60 -15.51
C ASN A 25 -25.52 -8.01 -14.43
N MET A 26 -25.39 -9.31 -14.18
CA MET A 26 -24.37 -9.85 -13.28
C MET A 26 -22.96 -9.52 -13.76
N THR A 27 -22.69 -9.70 -15.05
CA THR A 27 -21.38 -9.37 -15.65
C THR A 27 -21.05 -7.88 -15.51
N ALA A 28 -22.04 -7.01 -15.78
CA ALA A 28 -21.89 -5.57 -15.64
C ALA A 28 -21.62 -5.16 -14.18
N THR A 29 -22.36 -5.73 -13.23
CA THR A 29 -22.18 -5.48 -11.80
C THR A 29 -20.78 -5.91 -11.32
N ILE A 30 -20.31 -7.08 -11.76
CA ILE A 30 -18.95 -7.56 -11.43
C ILE A 30 -17.89 -6.62 -12.01
N GLN A 31 -18.07 -6.15 -13.25
CA GLN A 31 -17.12 -5.25 -13.89
C GLN A 31 -17.07 -3.87 -13.21
N ASP A 32 -18.23 -3.37 -12.79
CA ASP A 32 -18.34 -2.13 -12.03
C ASP A 32 -17.63 -2.25 -10.67
N LEU A 33 -17.90 -3.32 -9.92
CA LEU A 33 -17.21 -3.59 -8.65
C LEU A 33 -15.69 -3.69 -8.81
N LYS A 34 -15.20 -4.39 -9.84
CA LYS A 34 -13.76 -4.44 -10.14
C LYS A 34 -13.16 -3.06 -10.36
N THR A 35 -13.89 -2.20 -11.06
CA THR A 35 -13.46 -0.82 -11.36
C THR A 35 -13.41 0.01 -10.08
N GLN A 36 -14.47 -0.03 -9.27
CA GLN A 36 -14.54 0.68 -7.99
C GLN A 36 -13.42 0.25 -7.03
N ILE A 37 -13.14 -1.06 -6.93
CA ILE A 37 -12.05 -1.58 -6.09
C ILE A 37 -10.68 -1.10 -6.60
N GLY A 38 -10.46 -1.10 -7.92
CA GLY A 38 -9.23 -0.57 -8.51
C GLY A 38 -9.02 0.92 -8.21
N GLN A 39 -10.08 1.71 -8.30
CA GLN A 39 -10.05 3.14 -7.93
C GLN A 39 -9.77 3.32 -6.43
N LEU A 40 -10.42 2.54 -5.57
CA LEU A 40 -10.19 2.59 -4.12
C LEU A 40 -8.73 2.26 -3.77
N ALA A 41 -8.14 1.24 -4.39
CA ALA A 41 -6.75 0.87 -4.17
C ALA A 41 -5.79 2.02 -4.53
N ASN A 42 -6.06 2.73 -5.63
CA ASN A 42 -5.28 3.91 -6.02
C ASN A 42 -5.40 5.04 -4.99
N THR A 43 -6.62 5.34 -4.51
CA THR A 43 -6.85 6.37 -3.49
C THR A 43 -6.13 6.04 -2.18
N VAL A 44 -6.19 4.78 -1.72
CA VAL A 44 -5.51 4.34 -0.50
C VAL A 44 -3.99 4.44 -0.66
N SER A 45 -3.44 4.05 -1.81
CA SER A 45 -2.01 4.17 -2.10
C SER A 45 -1.53 5.63 -2.07
N GLN A 46 -2.32 6.55 -2.64
CA GLN A 46 -2.02 7.98 -2.61
C GLN A 46 -2.09 8.55 -1.18
N LEU A 47 -3.11 8.18 -0.41
CA LEU A 47 -3.25 8.61 0.98
C LEU A 47 -2.07 8.15 1.85
N GLN A 48 -1.65 6.89 1.68
CA GLN A 48 -0.50 6.34 2.41
C GLN A 48 0.82 7.01 1.99
N SER A 49 0.97 7.31 0.70
CA SER A 49 2.11 8.08 0.19
C SER A 49 2.13 9.50 0.76
N ALA A 50 1.00 10.20 0.80
CA ALA A 50 0.89 11.54 1.39
C ALA A 50 1.15 11.54 2.91
N GLY A 51 0.73 10.50 3.64
CA GLY A 51 1.04 10.33 5.06
C GLY A 51 2.53 10.08 5.35
N SER A 52 3.24 9.40 4.44
CA SER A 52 4.66 9.08 4.57
C SER A 52 5.60 10.13 3.97
N SER A 53 5.14 10.90 2.97
CA SER A 53 5.97 11.79 2.14
C SER A 53 6.07 13.23 2.67
N ASN A 54 5.30 13.62 3.68
CA ASN A 54 5.28 15.01 4.18
C ASN A 54 6.23 15.29 5.34
N LEU A 55 6.97 14.28 5.82
CA LEU A 55 8.05 14.52 6.76
C LEU A 55 9.35 14.66 5.96
N PRO A 56 9.94 15.87 5.86
CA PRO A 56 11.28 15.96 5.31
C PRO A 56 12.15 15.03 6.15
N SER A 57 12.74 14.01 5.50
CA SER A 57 13.82 13.20 6.08
C SER A 57 15.06 14.08 6.15
N GLN A 58 14.97 15.16 6.93
CA GLN A 58 16.08 16.00 7.30
C GLN A 58 16.52 15.47 8.65
N THR A 59 17.48 14.54 8.63
CA THR A 59 18.44 14.44 9.73
C THR A 59 19.21 15.75 9.74
N ILE A 60 18.62 16.83 10.28
CA ILE A 60 19.38 18.04 10.60
C ILE A 60 20.42 17.56 11.61
N PRO A 61 21.73 17.60 11.29
CA PRO A 61 22.75 17.28 12.28
C PRO A 61 22.52 18.23 13.45
N ASN A 62 22.38 17.69 14.66
CA ASN A 62 22.13 18.51 15.85
C ASN A 62 23.17 19.65 15.89
N PRO A 63 22.77 20.93 15.74
CA PRO A 63 23.73 22.04 15.76
C PRO A 63 24.41 22.17 17.13
N ARG A 64 23.88 21.51 18.18
CA ARG A 64 24.59 21.26 19.46
C ARG A 64 25.65 20.16 19.36
N GLY A 65 26.25 19.91 18.19
CA GLY A 65 27.40 19.00 18.03
C GLY A 65 28.56 19.27 19.01
N ASN A 66 28.56 20.43 19.68
CA ASN A 66 29.57 20.83 20.66
C ASN A 66 28.99 21.32 22.00
N ALA A 67 27.74 21.04 22.35
CA ALA A 67 27.15 21.67 23.55
C ALA A 67 27.38 20.92 24.86
N SER A 68 28.51 20.23 24.95
CA SER A 68 29.01 19.59 26.16
C SER A 68 30.41 20.08 26.52
N VAL A 69 30.77 21.31 26.17
CA VAL A 69 31.92 21.99 26.77
C VAL A 69 31.37 22.99 27.78
N VAL A 70 31.13 22.51 29.00
CA VAL A 70 30.97 23.36 30.17
C VAL A 70 32.29 23.25 30.92
N THR A 71 33.16 24.24 30.75
CA THR A 71 34.40 24.35 31.53
C THR A 71 34.04 24.93 32.89
N LEU A 72 34.20 24.14 33.96
CA LEU A 72 34.04 24.65 35.32
C LEU A 72 35.20 25.62 35.62
N GLN A 73 34.96 26.69 36.40
CA GLN A 73 36.00 27.68 36.76
C GLN A 73 37.25 27.09 37.43
N SER A 74 37.20 25.82 37.90
CA SER A 74 38.37 25.08 38.40
C SER A 74 39.26 24.49 37.30
N GLY A 75 38.98 24.75 36.02
CA GLY A 75 39.75 24.26 34.88
C GLY A 75 39.54 22.79 34.53
N LYS A 76 38.52 22.14 35.09
CA LYS A 76 38.20 20.72 34.83
C LYS A 76 37.10 20.61 33.77
N GLU A 77 37.39 19.92 32.68
CA GLU A 77 36.41 19.59 31.63
C GLU A 77 35.59 18.35 32.01
N LEU A 78 34.29 18.36 31.71
CA LEU A 78 33.44 17.18 31.85
C LEU A 78 33.66 16.23 30.65
N PRO A 79 33.69 14.89 30.85
CA PRO A 79 33.84 13.94 29.76
C PRO A 79 32.73 14.12 28.71
N GLN A 80 33.12 14.25 27.45
CA GLN A 80 32.18 14.33 26.34
C GLN A 80 31.36 13.04 26.26
N PRO A 81 30.02 13.10 26.12
CA PRO A 81 29.22 11.90 25.96
C PRO A 81 29.63 11.20 24.67
N THR A 82 30.20 10.00 24.79
CA THR A 82 30.54 9.16 23.65
C THR A 82 29.26 8.85 22.88
N LEU A 83 29.08 9.46 21.71
CA LEU A 83 28.07 9.01 20.77
C LEU A 83 28.46 7.60 20.34
N GLN A 84 27.86 6.61 21.01
CA GLN A 84 27.99 5.21 20.63
C GLN A 84 27.56 5.11 19.17
N GLN A 85 28.54 4.82 18.32
CA GLN A 85 28.31 4.55 16.92
C GLN A 85 27.22 3.48 16.83
N LEU A 86 26.13 3.83 16.15
CA LEU A 86 25.14 2.87 15.67
C LEU A 86 25.91 1.70 15.02
N PRO A 87 25.74 0.45 15.48
CA PRO A 87 26.45 -0.68 14.91
C PRO A 87 26.24 -0.72 13.40
N ARG A 88 27.36 -0.65 12.67
CA ARG A 88 27.43 -0.79 11.22
C ARG A 88 26.66 -2.04 10.83
N LEU A 89 25.56 -1.85 10.10
CA LEU A 89 24.79 -2.93 9.47
C LEU A 89 25.78 -3.86 8.76
N ALA A 90 25.89 -5.10 9.22
CA ALA A 90 26.77 -6.09 8.63
C ALA A 90 26.39 -6.27 7.16
N LYS A 91 27.37 -6.07 6.27
CA LYS A 91 27.27 -6.61 4.91
C LYS A 91 27.06 -8.11 5.06
N ALA A 92 25.92 -8.61 4.62
CA ALA A 92 25.68 -10.03 4.49
C ALA A 92 26.67 -10.56 3.44
N ASP A 93 27.65 -11.33 3.90
CA ASP A 93 28.48 -12.16 3.05
C ASP A 93 27.58 -13.30 2.53
N TYR A 94 27.23 -13.24 1.25
CA TYR A 94 26.64 -14.37 0.54
C TYR A 94 27.77 -15.34 0.18
N GLU A 95 27.83 -16.48 0.86
CA GLU A 95 28.58 -17.66 0.42
C GLU A 95 27.63 -18.64 -0.31
N PRO A 96 28.05 -19.28 -1.42
CA PRO A 96 27.21 -20.23 -2.15
C PRO A 96 27.31 -21.62 -1.50
N ILE A 97 26.16 -22.25 -1.25
CA ILE A 97 26.13 -23.63 -0.77
C ILE A 97 26.23 -24.56 -1.99
N ALA A 98 27.37 -25.20 -2.17
CA ALA A 98 27.52 -26.37 -3.02
C ALA A 98 27.39 -27.63 -2.16
N ASN A 99 26.43 -28.49 -2.51
CA ASN A 99 26.47 -29.96 -2.46
C ASN A 99 25.26 -30.52 -3.21
#